data_AF-A0A977KCN4-F1
#
_entry.id   AF-A0A977KCN4-F1
#
_cell.length_a   1.000
_cell.length_b   1.000
_cell.length_c   1.000
_cell.angle_alpha   90.00
_cell.angle_beta   90.00
_cell.angle_gamma   90.00
#
_symmetry.space_group_name_H-M   'P 1'
#
loop_
_entity.id
_entity.type
_entity.pdbx_description
1 polymer ?
#
loop_
_entity_poly.entity_id
_entity_poly.type
_entity_poly.pdbx_seq_one_letter_code
_entity_poly.pdbx_strand_id
1 'polypeptide(L)'
;MKENKLELVDSVFDELSIDLKRLESSPTLLKIALEKTFEKYLMYNKLCDVKADFQKRAKVFGEAFEDFLEYVLRKFVLQDIENIELIREYEIPEACMVGVGAADFAVLKEGALKMVIEAKGSAHQYSCKGKVVELSRPGLIRTDTMKKALANAVQLKFGIKGNIKYVIITSHKPESGNSKCIMDISLRSGLVDAVLLATDFKDLIKLREML
;
A
#
# COMPACT_ATOMS: atom_id res chain seq x y z
N MET A 1 16.14 -16.84 14.29
CA MET A 1 16.35 -15.96 13.13
C MET A 1 15.01 -15.36 12.76
N LYS A 2 14.82 -14.03 12.90
CA LYS A 2 13.70 -13.36 12.25
C LYS A 2 14.14 -13.19 10.80
N GLU A 3 13.60 -13.98 9.87
CA GLU A 3 13.72 -13.65 8.44
C GLU A 3 13.26 -12.21 8.26
N ASN A 4 14.02 -11.42 7.51
CA ASN A 4 13.63 -10.06 7.21
C ASN A 4 12.37 -10.16 6.34
N LYS A 5 11.26 -9.57 6.76
CA LYS A 5 9.97 -9.68 6.04
C LYS A 5 10.06 -9.23 4.57
N LEU A 6 10.97 -8.29 4.27
CA LEU A 6 11.27 -7.90 2.89
C LEU A 6 11.91 -9.02 2.06
N GLU A 7 12.63 -9.97 2.66
CA GLU A 7 13.16 -11.17 1.98
C GLU A 7 12.02 -12.10 1.52
N LEU A 8 10.90 -12.15 2.25
CA LEU A 8 9.72 -12.89 1.80
C LEU A 8 9.19 -12.30 0.50
N VAL A 9 9.13 -10.97 0.40
CA VAL A 9 8.71 -10.28 -0.83
C VAL A 9 9.74 -10.50 -1.94
N ASP A 10 11.03 -10.29 -1.66
CA ASP A 10 12.11 -10.49 -2.64
C ASP A 10 12.07 -11.89 -3.25
N SER A 11 11.89 -12.92 -2.41
CA SER A 11 11.76 -14.30 -2.88
C SER A 11 10.54 -14.55 -3.78
N VAL A 12 9.46 -13.76 -3.64
CA VAL A 12 8.31 -13.83 -4.56
C VAL A 12 8.70 -13.24 -5.92
N PHE A 13 9.39 -12.12 -5.92
CA PHE A 13 9.84 -11.45 -7.15
C PHE A 13 10.86 -12.30 -7.90
N ASP A 14 11.79 -12.96 -7.20
CA ASP A 14 12.76 -13.88 -7.80
C ASP A 14 12.07 -15.12 -8.40
N GLU A 15 11.17 -15.75 -7.65
CA GLU A 15 10.43 -16.94 -8.12
C GLU A 15 9.56 -16.63 -9.34
N LEU A 16 8.99 -15.43 -9.38
CA LEU A 16 8.22 -14.95 -10.53
C LEU A 16 9.11 -14.31 -11.61
N SER A 17 10.43 -14.23 -11.38
CA SER A 17 11.45 -13.60 -12.23
C SER A 17 11.06 -12.19 -12.70
N ILE A 18 10.59 -11.35 -11.78
CA ILE A 18 10.07 -10.02 -12.07
C ILE A 18 11.23 -9.03 -12.26
N ASP A 19 11.22 -8.35 -13.41
CA ASP A 19 12.09 -7.23 -13.73
C ASP A 19 11.28 -6.07 -14.33
N LEU A 20 11.92 -4.91 -14.53
CA LEU A 20 11.27 -3.71 -15.10
C LEU A 20 10.58 -3.99 -16.43
N LYS A 21 11.26 -4.66 -17.36
CA LYS A 21 10.75 -4.94 -18.70
C LYS A 21 9.48 -5.80 -18.64
N ARG A 22 9.44 -6.75 -17.72
CA ARG A 22 8.27 -7.61 -17.51
C ARG A 22 7.12 -6.88 -16.82
N LEU A 23 7.41 -5.97 -15.89
CA LEU A 23 6.39 -5.12 -15.29
C LEU A 23 5.71 -4.20 -16.32
N GLU A 24 6.48 -3.63 -17.24
CA GLU A 24 5.96 -2.78 -18.31
C GLU A 24 5.10 -3.55 -19.33
N SER A 25 5.44 -4.81 -19.59
CA SER A 25 4.78 -5.64 -20.60
C SER A 25 3.68 -6.55 -20.06
N SER A 26 3.59 -6.76 -18.75
CA SER A 26 2.62 -7.66 -18.11
C SER A 26 1.78 -6.95 -17.03
N PRO A 27 0.60 -6.43 -17.40
CA PRO A 27 -0.28 -5.69 -16.49
C PRO A 27 -0.75 -6.46 -15.25
N THR A 28 -0.68 -7.80 -15.27
CA THR A 28 -1.15 -8.65 -14.17
C THR A 28 -0.04 -9.11 -13.23
N LEU A 29 1.23 -8.84 -13.55
CA LEU A 29 2.36 -9.43 -12.84
C LEU A 29 2.44 -8.97 -11.38
N LEU A 30 2.19 -7.69 -11.10
CA LEU A 30 2.13 -7.17 -9.73
C LEU A 30 0.94 -7.74 -8.94
N LYS A 31 -0.19 -8.01 -9.60
CA LYS A 31 -1.33 -8.66 -8.95
C LYS A 31 -0.96 -10.06 -8.48
N ILE A 32 -0.37 -10.86 -9.37
CA ILE A 32 0.09 -12.23 -9.06
C ILE A 32 1.14 -12.19 -7.93
N ALA A 33 2.09 -11.27 -8.00
CA ALA A 33 3.10 -11.09 -6.97
C ALA A 33 2.48 -10.74 -5.61
N LEU A 34 1.53 -9.79 -5.58
CA LEU A 34 0.86 -9.39 -4.35
C LEU A 34 0.06 -10.54 -3.71
N GLU A 35 -0.70 -11.28 -4.51
CA GLU A 35 -1.46 -12.46 -4.04
C GLU A 35 -0.52 -13.51 -3.44
N LYS A 36 0.61 -13.77 -4.11
CA LYS A 36 1.62 -14.73 -3.65
C LYS A 36 2.37 -14.25 -2.40
N THR A 37 2.58 -12.94 -2.26
CA THR A 37 3.09 -12.33 -1.02
C THR A 37 2.12 -12.57 0.14
N PHE A 38 0.82 -12.37 -0.04
CA PHE A 38 -0.17 -12.67 1.00
C PHE A 38 -0.12 -14.15 1.42
N GLU A 39 0.01 -15.08 0.48
CA GLU A 39 0.15 -16.51 0.77
C GLU A 39 1.41 -16.82 1.58
N LYS A 40 2.57 -16.28 1.19
CA LYS A 40 3.83 -16.47 1.95
C LYS A 40 3.70 -15.95 3.37
N TYR A 41 3.07 -14.79 3.57
CA TYR A 41 2.88 -14.23 4.92
C TYR A 41 1.94 -15.07 5.77
N LEU A 42 0.86 -15.63 5.20
CA LEU A 42 -0.03 -16.53 5.93
C LEU A 42 0.67 -17.81 6.36
N MET A 43 1.50 -18.39 5.48
CA MET A 43 2.29 -19.58 5.80
C MET A 43 3.33 -19.28 6.89
N TYR A 44 4.09 -18.19 6.73
CA TYR A 44 5.10 -17.75 7.69
C TYR A 44 4.51 -17.51 9.09
N ASN A 45 3.35 -16.85 9.16
CA ASN A 45 2.66 -16.57 10.42
C ASN A 45 1.78 -17.73 10.93
N LYS A 46 1.74 -18.88 10.23
CA LYS A 46 0.90 -20.04 10.56
C LYS A 46 -0.60 -19.70 10.69
N LEU A 47 -1.07 -18.71 9.92
CA LEU A 47 -2.47 -18.23 9.93
C LEU A 47 -3.36 -18.91 8.88
N CYS A 48 -2.89 -20.05 8.42
CA CYS A 48 -3.51 -20.89 7.39
C CYS A 48 -4.80 -21.59 7.87
N ASP A 49 -5.00 -21.72 9.19
CA ASP A 49 -6.23 -22.28 9.76
C ASP A 49 -7.34 -21.21 9.78
N VAL A 50 -8.52 -21.55 9.25
CA VAL A 50 -9.69 -20.66 9.18
C VAL A 50 -10.18 -20.27 10.59
N LYS A 51 -9.93 -21.12 11.60
CA LYS A 51 -10.20 -20.81 13.02
C LYS A 51 -9.24 -19.76 13.61
N ALA A 52 -8.16 -19.41 12.91
CA ALA A 52 -7.30 -18.32 13.33
C ALA A 52 -8.08 -17.00 13.37
N ASP A 53 -7.70 -16.15 14.31
CA ASP A 53 -8.34 -14.87 14.57
C ASP A 53 -8.36 -13.97 13.32
N PHE A 54 -9.56 -13.55 12.90
CA PHE A 54 -9.77 -12.63 11.79
C PHE A 54 -8.92 -11.37 11.92
N GLN A 55 -8.78 -10.84 13.15
CA GLN A 55 -8.00 -9.62 13.40
C GLN A 55 -6.52 -9.84 13.13
N LYS A 56 -5.97 -11.01 13.50
CA LYS A 56 -4.57 -11.36 13.21
C LYS A 56 -4.32 -11.46 11.72
N ARG A 57 -5.22 -12.08 10.95
CA ARG A 57 -5.11 -12.13 9.48
C ARG A 57 -5.18 -10.75 8.86
N ALA A 58 -6.13 -9.92 9.29
CA ALA A 58 -6.26 -8.56 8.79
C ALA A 58 -4.98 -7.74 9.03
N LYS A 59 -4.35 -7.89 10.21
CA LYS A 59 -3.06 -7.28 10.52
C LYS A 59 -1.96 -7.79 9.60
N VAL A 60 -1.83 -9.11 9.44
CA VAL A 60 -0.80 -9.72 8.59
C VAL A 60 -0.95 -9.33 7.11
N PHE A 61 -2.16 -9.19 6.59
CA PHE A 61 -2.36 -8.68 5.23
C PHE A 61 -2.00 -7.20 5.08
N GLY A 62 -2.23 -6.39 6.11
CA GLY A 62 -1.76 -5.00 6.13
C GLY A 62 -0.24 -4.92 6.04
N GLU A 63 0.44 -5.65 6.94
CA GLU A 63 1.91 -5.73 6.95
C GLU A 63 2.48 -6.24 5.62
N ALA A 64 1.93 -7.33 5.09
CA ALA A 64 2.34 -7.90 3.81
C ALA A 64 2.16 -6.92 2.64
N PHE A 65 1.09 -6.11 2.66
CA PHE A 65 0.84 -5.12 1.64
C PHE A 65 1.83 -3.96 1.71
N GLU A 66 2.14 -3.47 2.91
CA GLU A 66 3.15 -2.44 3.11
C GLU A 66 4.54 -2.92 2.70
N ASP A 67 4.94 -4.13 3.10
CA ASP A 67 6.23 -4.72 2.71
C ASP A 67 6.32 -4.90 1.18
N PHE A 68 5.24 -5.38 0.54
CA PHE A 68 5.15 -5.47 -0.91
C PHE A 68 5.30 -4.09 -1.57
N LEU A 69 4.58 -3.10 -1.07
CA LEU A 69 4.58 -1.75 -1.63
C LEU A 69 5.94 -1.10 -1.48
N GLU A 70 6.55 -1.19 -0.29
CA GLU A 70 7.90 -0.69 -0.02
C GLU A 70 8.91 -1.27 -1.00
N TYR A 71 8.89 -2.59 -1.18
CA TYR A 71 9.77 -3.28 -2.11
C TYR A 71 9.58 -2.78 -3.55
N VAL A 72 8.34 -2.68 -4.03
CA VAL A 72 8.05 -2.22 -5.40
C VAL A 72 8.49 -0.78 -5.60
N LEU A 73 8.16 0.11 -4.66
CA LEU A 73 8.51 1.52 -4.75
C LEU A 73 10.03 1.70 -4.78
N ARG A 74 10.76 1.06 -3.86
CA ARG A 74 12.22 1.15 -3.80
C ARG A 74 12.89 0.55 -5.03
N LYS A 75 12.51 -0.66 -5.44
CA LYS A 75 13.23 -1.43 -6.46
C LYS A 75 12.85 -1.06 -7.90
N PHE A 76 11.68 -0.46 -8.14
CA PHE A 76 11.23 -0.23 -9.51
C PHE A 76 10.74 1.19 -9.80
N VAL A 77 10.25 1.92 -8.79
CA VAL A 77 9.61 3.24 -9.03
C VAL A 77 10.55 4.39 -8.71
N LEU A 78 11.26 4.31 -7.58
CA LEU A 78 12.07 5.40 -7.03
C LEU A 78 13.59 5.19 -7.18
N GLN A 79 14.02 4.01 -7.65
CA GLN A 79 15.44 3.59 -7.62
C GLN A 79 16.42 4.56 -8.31
N ASP A 80 15.99 5.25 -9.37
CA ASP A 80 16.84 6.12 -10.19
C ASP A 80 16.63 7.62 -9.88
N ILE A 81 15.93 7.96 -8.80
CA ILE A 81 15.71 9.35 -8.42
C ILE A 81 16.77 9.75 -7.38
N GLU A 82 17.63 10.70 -7.75
CA GLU A 82 18.66 11.20 -6.86
C GLU A 82 18.06 11.90 -5.62
N ASN A 83 18.72 11.72 -4.48
CA ASN A 83 18.36 12.34 -3.19
C ASN A 83 16.91 12.09 -2.74
N ILE A 84 16.36 10.92 -3.10
CA ILE A 84 15.05 10.48 -2.63
C ILE A 84 15.17 9.52 -1.45
N GLU A 85 14.29 9.68 -0.49
CA GLU A 85 14.17 8.78 0.65
C GLU A 85 12.71 8.35 0.79
N LEU A 86 12.48 7.03 0.83
CA LEU A 86 11.22 6.46 1.27
C LEU A 86 11.38 6.03 2.72
N ILE A 87 10.60 6.60 3.62
CA ILE A 87 10.63 6.30 5.06
C ILE A 87 9.29 5.70 5.46
N ARG A 88 9.32 4.57 6.18
CA ARG A 88 8.13 3.89 6.69
C ARG A 88 7.80 4.36 8.10
N GLU A 89 6.51 4.32 8.47
CA GLU A 89 6.04 4.71 9.81
C GLU A 89 6.53 6.12 10.20
N TYR A 90 6.42 7.07 9.25
CA TYR A 90 6.96 8.41 9.41
C TYR A 90 6.05 9.26 10.29
N GLU A 91 6.59 9.75 11.40
CA GLU A 91 5.88 10.64 12.31
C GLU A 91 5.94 12.09 11.82
N ILE A 92 4.78 12.76 11.86
CA ILE A 92 4.62 14.19 11.55
C ILE A 92 3.89 14.83 12.73
N PRO A 93 4.61 15.20 13.81
CA PRO A 93 4.01 15.76 15.02
C PRO A 93 3.12 16.98 14.75
N GLU A 94 3.51 17.84 13.82
CA GLU A 94 2.77 19.05 13.44
C GLU A 94 1.41 18.73 12.81
N ALA A 95 1.27 17.57 12.16
CA ALA A 95 0.01 17.06 11.62
C ALA A 95 -0.75 16.18 12.63
N CYS A 96 -0.26 16.02 13.86
CA CYS A 96 -0.76 15.03 14.83
C CYS A 96 -0.70 13.57 14.33
N MET A 97 0.20 13.28 13.37
CA MET A 97 0.41 11.94 12.81
C MET A 97 1.57 11.27 13.54
N VAL A 98 1.29 10.71 14.73
CA VAL A 98 2.29 10.07 15.61
C VAL A 98 1.80 8.73 16.12
N GLY A 99 2.72 7.81 16.45
CA GLY A 99 2.39 6.46 16.92
C GLY A 99 1.52 5.69 15.91
N VAL A 100 0.36 5.20 16.36
CA VAL A 100 -0.58 4.44 15.51
C VAL A 100 -1.15 5.27 14.35
N GLY A 101 -1.09 6.60 14.44
CA GLY A 101 -1.53 7.52 13.39
C GLY A 101 -0.39 8.04 12.50
N ALA A 102 0.82 7.51 12.63
CA ALA A 102 1.94 7.85 11.75
C ALA A 102 1.60 7.54 10.29
N ALA A 103 2.27 8.24 9.37
CA ALA A 103 2.13 7.95 7.95
C ALA A 103 2.69 6.56 7.64
N ASP A 104 1.95 5.76 6.86
CA ASP A 104 2.44 4.44 6.43
C ASP A 104 3.79 4.60 5.71
N PHE A 105 3.88 5.58 4.79
CA PHE A 105 5.15 6.03 4.23
C PHE A 105 5.21 7.55 4.01
N ALA A 106 6.42 8.09 4.07
CA ALA A 106 6.78 9.43 3.62
C ALA A 106 7.85 9.35 2.51
N VAL A 107 7.72 10.22 1.52
CA VAL A 107 8.75 10.45 0.50
C VAL A 107 9.38 11.81 0.75
N LEU A 108 10.67 11.79 1.06
CA LEU A 108 11.50 12.99 1.18
C LEU A 108 12.34 13.12 -0.08
N LYS A 109 12.53 14.35 -0.55
CA LYS A 109 13.43 14.70 -1.65
C LYS A 109 14.26 15.88 -1.21
N GLU A 110 15.58 15.72 -1.27
CA GLU A 110 16.54 16.71 -0.74
C GLU A 110 16.26 17.04 0.74
N GLY A 111 15.88 16.03 1.53
CA GLY A 111 15.54 16.18 2.95
C GLY A 111 14.19 16.85 3.25
N ALA A 112 13.45 17.32 2.25
CA ALA A 112 12.13 17.92 2.43
C ALA A 112 11.01 16.91 2.17
N LEU A 113 10.04 16.82 3.09
CA LEU A 113 8.83 16.01 2.90
C LEU A 113 8.05 16.50 1.68
N LYS A 114 7.90 15.65 0.66
CA LYS A 114 7.16 15.95 -0.57
C LYS A 114 5.81 15.25 -0.63
N MET A 115 5.75 14.03 -0.12
CA MET A 115 4.57 13.18 -0.22
C MET A 115 4.42 12.31 1.01
N VAL A 116 3.17 12.12 1.42
CA VAL A 116 2.72 11.08 2.33
C VAL A 116 1.92 10.06 1.54
N ILE A 117 2.25 8.79 1.74
CA ILE A 117 1.58 7.66 1.12
C ILE A 117 0.87 6.87 2.21
N GLU A 118 -0.44 6.75 2.05
CA GLU A 118 -1.26 5.88 2.87
C GLU A 118 -1.48 4.55 2.16
N ALA A 119 -0.98 3.47 2.74
CA ALA A 119 -1.07 2.12 2.23
C ALA A 119 -2.34 1.44 2.77
N LYS A 120 -3.26 1.10 1.88
CA LYS A 120 -4.53 0.45 2.24
C LYS A 120 -4.80 -0.77 1.39
N GLY A 121 -4.16 -1.88 1.74
CA GLY A 121 -4.32 -3.15 1.05
C GLY A 121 -4.93 -4.26 1.90
N SER A 122 -5.52 -5.23 1.22
CA SER A 122 -5.94 -6.50 1.82
C SER A 122 -6.14 -7.54 0.73
N ALA A 123 -6.03 -8.82 1.11
CA ALA A 123 -6.33 -9.92 0.21
C ALA A 123 -7.83 -9.96 -0.12
N HIS A 124 -8.16 -10.12 -1.40
CA HIS A 124 -9.50 -10.51 -1.86
C HIS A 124 -9.74 -12.00 -1.61
N GLN A 125 -8.71 -12.81 -1.81
CA GLN A 125 -8.72 -14.24 -1.63
C GLN A 125 -7.35 -14.67 -1.12
N TYR A 126 -7.28 -15.84 -0.50
CA TYR A 126 -6.01 -16.50 -0.24
C TYR A 126 -6.14 -17.99 -0.46
N SER A 127 -5.10 -18.61 -1.00
CA SER A 127 -4.95 -20.06 -0.98
C SER A 127 -4.16 -20.48 0.26
N CYS A 128 -4.68 -21.46 0.98
CA CYS A 128 -3.93 -22.12 2.02
C CYS A 128 -4.16 -23.63 1.95
N LYS A 129 -3.07 -24.42 1.85
CA LYS A 129 -3.11 -25.89 1.78
C LYS A 129 -4.10 -26.40 0.71
N GLY A 130 -4.14 -25.73 -0.44
CA GLY A 130 -5.04 -26.07 -1.54
C GLY A 130 -6.50 -25.64 -1.37
N LYS A 131 -6.86 -24.97 -0.27
CA LYS A 131 -8.18 -24.38 -0.07
C LYS A 131 -8.13 -22.88 -0.34
N VAL A 132 -8.94 -22.43 -1.30
CA VAL A 132 -9.17 -21.01 -1.56
C VAL A 132 -10.25 -20.49 -0.61
N VAL A 133 -9.97 -19.38 0.06
CA VAL A 133 -10.92 -18.66 0.90
C VAL A 133 -11.11 -17.27 0.33
N GLU A 134 -12.35 -16.94 -0.01
CA GLU A 134 -12.74 -15.60 -0.43
C GLU A 134 -12.99 -14.71 0.78
N LEU A 135 -12.51 -13.48 0.69
CA LEU A 135 -12.69 -12.42 1.66
C LEU A 135 -13.54 -11.31 1.04
N SER A 136 -14.48 -10.80 1.83
CA SER A 136 -15.34 -9.72 1.37
C SER A 136 -14.64 -8.37 1.50
N ARG A 137 -14.78 -7.54 0.46
CA ARG A 137 -14.44 -6.10 0.45
C ARG A 137 -12.97 -5.82 0.85
N PRO A 138 -11.99 -6.14 0.03
CA PRO A 138 -10.59 -5.79 0.29
C PRO A 138 -10.32 -4.28 0.14
N GLY A 139 -9.25 -3.79 0.79
CA GLY A 139 -8.72 -2.43 0.60
C GLY A 139 -9.77 -1.33 0.76
N LEU A 140 -9.83 -0.41 -0.20
CA LEU A 140 -10.74 0.74 -0.19
C LEU A 140 -12.19 0.39 -0.56
N ILE A 141 -12.51 -0.87 -0.86
CA ILE A 141 -13.92 -1.30 -1.00
C ILE A 141 -14.65 -1.19 0.35
N ARG A 142 -13.92 -1.26 1.48
CA ARG A 142 -14.50 -0.97 2.80
C ARG A 142 -14.52 0.52 3.08
N THR A 143 -15.71 1.00 3.42
CA THR A 143 -15.94 2.42 3.70
C THR A 143 -15.19 2.90 4.94
N ASP A 144 -15.01 2.06 5.97
CA ASP A 144 -14.21 2.41 7.15
C ASP A 144 -12.73 2.61 6.79
N THR A 145 -12.20 1.83 5.85
CA THR A 145 -10.81 1.95 5.38
C THR A 145 -10.61 3.26 4.61
N MET A 146 -11.56 3.65 3.75
CA MET A 146 -11.56 4.96 3.12
C MET A 146 -11.63 6.10 4.14
N LYS A 147 -12.54 6.02 5.12
CA LYS A 147 -12.68 7.05 6.16
C LYS A 147 -11.41 7.23 7.00
N LYS A 148 -10.71 6.15 7.32
CA LYS A 148 -9.42 6.20 8.04
C LYS A 148 -8.35 6.93 7.24
N ALA A 149 -8.20 6.61 5.95
CA ALA A 149 -7.26 7.32 5.08
C ALA A 149 -7.60 8.82 4.98
N LEU A 150 -8.89 9.17 4.87
CA LEU A 150 -9.29 10.59 4.84
C LEU A 150 -9.03 11.33 6.16
N ALA A 151 -9.09 10.66 7.30
CA ALA A 151 -8.74 11.28 8.58
C ALA A 151 -7.27 11.73 8.59
N ASN A 152 -6.36 10.87 8.11
CA ASN A 152 -4.93 11.20 7.96
C ASN A 152 -4.71 12.28 6.88
N ALA A 153 -5.48 12.26 5.79
CA ALA A 153 -5.44 13.32 4.77
C ALA A 153 -5.79 14.69 5.36
N VAL A 154 -6.84 14.77 6.20
CA VAL A 154 -7.25 16.01 6.88
C VAL A 154 -6.14 16.50 7.82
N GLN A 155 -5.60 15.59 8.64
CA GLN A 155 -4.46 15.89 9.53
C GLN A 155 -3.29 16.49 8.76
N LEU A 156 -2.90 15.90 7.64
CA LEU A 156 -1.81 16.43 6.83
C LEU A 156 -2.18 17.77 6.17
N LYS A 157 -3.28 17.83 5.41
CA LYS A 157 -3.62 19.01 4.60
C LYS A 157 -3.92 20.26 5.42
N PHE A 158 -4.41 20.09 6.64
CA PHE A 158 -4.76 21.21 7.52
C PHE A 158 -3.80 21.40 8.70
N GLY A 159 -3.03 20.38 9.08
CA GLY A 159 -2.08 20.45 10.19
C GLY A 159 -0.73 21.04 9.81
N ILE A 160 -0.29 20.88 8.56
CA ILE A 160 1.00 21.42 8.10
C ILE A 160 0.84 22.39 6.93
N LYS A 161 1.65 23.44 6.95
CA LYS A 161 1.75 24.40 5.83
C LYS A 161 2.73 23.85 4.80
N GLY A 162 2.27 23.71 3.56
CA GLY A 162 3.11 23.30 2.45
C GLY A 162 2.30 22.58 1.37
N ASN A 163 2.91 22.44 0.19
CA ASN A 163 2.32 21.66 -0.90
C ASN A 163 2.78 20.20 -0.81
N ILE A 164 2.39 19.52 0.27
CA ILE A 164 2.71 18.10 0.48
C ILE A 164 1.59 17.27 -0.12
N LYS A 165 1.99 16.31 -0.96
CA LYS A 165 1.06 15.40 -1.64
C LYS A 165 0.57 14.33 -0.68
N TYR A 166 -0.73 14.06 -0.69
CA TYR A 166 -1.33 12.94 0.02
C TYR A 166 -1.85 11.93 -0.99
N VAL A 167 -1.24 10.76 -1.03
CA VAL A 167 -1.56 9.70 -2.00
C VAL A 167 -2.03 8.46 -1.24
N ILE A 168 -3.14 7.87 -1.68
CA ILE A 168 -3.58 6.57 -1.16
C ILE A 168 -3.20 5.51 -2.18
N ILE A 169 -2.41 4.51 -1.77
CA ILE A 169 -2.12 3.34 -2.60
C ILE A 169 -2.88 2.14 -2.04
N THR A 170 -3.67 1.49 -2.88
CA THR A 170 -4.53 0.39 -2.47
C THR A 170 -4.38 -0.85 -3.35
N SER A 171 -4.66 -2.01 -2.77
CA SER A 171 -4.86 -3.25 -3.53
C SER A 171 -6.13 -3.22 -4.40
N HIS A 172 -7.18 -2.49 -3.98
CA HIS A 172 -8.51 -2.55 -4.59
C HIS A 172 -9.22 -1.20 -4.49
N LYS A 173 -9.58 -0.62 -5.64
CA LYS A 173 -10.38 0.61 -5.72
C LYS A 173 -11.87 0.26 -5.66
N PRO A 174 -12.70 1.07 -4.97
CA PRO A 174 -14.14 0.93 -5.06
C PRO A 174 -14.62 1.37 -6.45
N GLU A 175 -15.54 0.62 -7.05
CA GLU A 175 -16.17 0.98 -8.34
C GLU A 175 -17.57 1.56 -8.15
N SER A 176 -18.20 1.30 -7.00
CA SER A 176 -19.56 1.72 -6.69
C SER A 176 -19.78 1.94 -5.18
N GLY A 177 -20.98 2.40 -4.83
CA GLY A 177 -21.42 2.60 -3.45
C GLY A 177 -20.74 3.77 -2.73
N ASN A 178 -20.93 3.82 -1.41
CA ASN A 178 -20.49 4.96 -0.60
C ASN A 178 -18.97 5.17 -0.63
N SER A 179 -18.17 4.10 -0.67
CA SER A 179 -16.71 4.23 -0.72
C SER A 179 -16.22 4.91 -1.99
N LYS A 180 -16.84 4.59 -3.15
CA LYS A 180 -16.56 5.26 -4.43
C LYS A 180 -16.97 6.74 -4.37
N CYS A 181 -18.16 7.03 -3.86
CA CYS A 181 -18.64 8.41 -3.73
C CYS A 181 -17.69 9.27 -2.89
N ILE A 182 -17.27 8.76 -1.73
CA ILE A 182 -16.31 9.43 -0.84
C ILE A 182 -14.96 9.63 -1.54
N MET A 183 -14.43 8.60 -2.21
CA MET A 183 -13.18 8.68 -2.99
C MET A 183 -13.24 9.81 -4.02
N ASP A 184 -14.32 9.87 -4.80
CA ASP A 184 -14.50 10.88 -5.84
C ASP A 184 -14.61 12.29 -5.25
N ILE A 185 -15.31 12.44 -4.13
CA ILE A 185 -15.40 13.73 -3.42
C ILE A 185 -14.02 14.16 -2.95
N SER A 186 -13.24 13.26 -2.32
CA SER A 186 -11.91 13.59 -1.80
C SER A 186 -10.90 13.96 -2.89
N LEU A 187 -10.99 13.33 -4.07
CA LEU A 187 -10.16 13.67 -5.22
C LEU A 187 -10.56 15.04 -5.79
N ARG A 188 -11.86 15.28 -5.99
CA ARG A 188 -12.36 16.56 -6.51
C ARG A 188 -12.11 17.74 -5.57
N SER A 189 -12.11 17.52 -4.25
CA SER A 189 -11.84 18.58 -3.28
C SER A 189 -10.36 18.91 -3.12
N GLY A 190 -9.46 18.09 -3.69
CA GLY A 190 -8.01 18.20 -3.49
C GLY A 190 -7.54 17.75 -2.11
N LEU A 191 -8.41 17.10 -1.31
CA LEU A 191 -8.01 16.52 -0.03
C LEU A 191 -7.03 15.36 -0.23
N VAL A 192 -7.25 14.56 -1.28
CA VAL A 192 -6.36 13.48 -1.72
C VAL A 192 -5.86 13.82 -3.12
N ASP A 193 -4.55 13.81 -3.33
CA ASP A 193 -3.96 14.13 -4.63
C ASP A 193 -4.08 12.98 -5.63
N ALA A 194 -3.99 11.73 -5.16
CA ALA A 194 -4.19 10.55 -6.00
C ALA A 194 -4.65 9.33 -5.21
N VAL A 195 -5.41 8.46 -5.87
CA VAL A 195 -5.66 7.08 -5.42
C VAL A 195 -5.13 6.13 -6.49
N LEU A 196 -4.13 5.32 -6.15
CA LEU A 196 -3.38 4.47 -7.08
C LEU A 196 -3.56 2.99 -6.73
N LEU A 197 -3.52 2.12 -7.75
CA LEU A 197 -3.51 0.67 -7.53
C LEU A 197 -2.07 0.15 -7.40
N ALA A 198 -1.78 -0.56 -6.31
CA ALA A 198 -0.48 -1.22 -6.12
C ALA A 198 -0.20 -2.33 -7.15
N THR A 199 -1.24 -2.79 -7.83
CA THR A 199 -1.19 -3.87 -8.82
C THR A 199 -1.13 -3.37 -10.26
N ASP A 200 -1.18 -2.06 -10.49
CA ASP A 200 -1.00 -1.44 -11.79
C ASP A 200 0.29 -0.62 -11.81
N PHE A 201 1.28 -1.11 -12.56
CA PHE A 201 2.59 -0.46 -12.62
C PHE A 201 2.51 0.95 -13.19
N LYS A 202 1.59 1.23 -14.12
CA LYS A 202 1.43 2.58 -14.68
C LYS A 202 0.90 3.54 -13.64
N ASP A 203 -0.02 3.09 -12.78
CA ASP A 203 -0.48 3.89 -11.65
C ASP A 203 0.68 4.20 -10.68
N LEU A 204 1.56 3.24 -10.42
CA LEU A 204 2.73 3.47 -9.59
C LEU A 204 3.76 4.42 -10.23
N ILE A 205 3.92 4.41 -11.56
CA ILE A 205 4.77 5.39 -12.25
C ILE A 205 4.22 6.81 -12.13
N LYS A 206 2.89 7.02 -12.09
CA LYS A 206 2.33 8.36 -11.82
C LYS A 206 2.78 8.92 -10.48
N LEU A 207 3.07 8.08 -9.49
CA LEU A 207 3.61 8.54 -8.21
C LEU A 207 4.95 9.26 -8.42
N ARG A 208 5.82 8.72 -9.28
CA ARG A 208 7.10 9.34 -9.63
C ARG A 208 6.90 10.69 -10.34
N GLU A 209 5.90 10.82 -11.18
CA GLU A 209 5.59 12.07 -11.90
C GLU A 209 5.10 13.18 -10.97
N MET A 210 4.73 12.86 -9.72
CA MET A 210 4.26 13.80 -8.71
C MET A 210 5.38 14.36 -7.81
N LEU A 211 6.65 13.97 -8.01
CA LEU A 211 7.83 14.30 -7.17
C LEU A 211 8.77 15.35 -7.79
#